data_AF-A0A3A6RYZ4-F1
#
_entry.id   AF-A0A3A6RYZ4-F1
#
_cell.length_a   1.000
_cell.length_b   1.000
_cell.length_c   1.000
_cell.angle_alpha   90.00
_cell.angle_beta   90.00
_cell.angle_gamma   90.00
#
_symmetry.space_group_name_H-M   'P 1'
#
loop_
_entity.id
_entity.type
_entity.pdbx_description
1 polymer ?
#
loop_
_entity_poly.entity_id
_entity_poly.type
_entity_poly.pdbx_seq_one_letter_code
_entity_poly.pdbx_strand_id
1 'polypeptide(L)'
;LYGRDKPAFIIARPGNGAAPTSNGVTVGFAAATTAEVDAFHAAGLAAGGSDEGQPGPRGHLPGAYAAYLRDPAGNKVCAYTFV
;
A
#
# COMPACT_ATOMS: atom_id res chain seq x y z
N LEU A 1 4.02 -3.49 24.19
CA LEU A 1 4.66 -2.97 22.96
C LEU A 1 3.90 -3.50 21.76
N TYR A 2 3.87 -2.74 20.66
CA TYR A 2 3.02 -3.00 19.49
C TYR A 2 3.19 -4.42 18.93
N GLY A 3 2.09 -4.97 18.42
CA GLY A 3 2.12 -6.24 17.69
C GLY A 3 2.34 -7.50 18.53
N ARG A 4 1.92 -7.49 19.80
CA ARG A 4 2.09 -8.64 20.72
C ARG A 4 1.54 -9.95 20.16
N ASP A 5 0.40 -9.91 19.49
CA ASP A 5 -0.31 -11.10 18.99
C ASP A 5 -0.61 -11.03 17.48
N LYS A 6 -0.20 -9.96 16.79
CA LYS A 6 -0.45 -9.75 15.36
C LYS A 6 0.48 -8.70 14.75
N PRO A 7 0.73 -8.72 13.43
CA PRO A 7 1.41 -7.63 12.76
C PRO A 7 0.72 -6.29 13.02
N ALA A 8 1.51 -5.24 13.22
CA ALA A 8 1.02 -3.87 13.37
C ALA A 8 1.64 -3.00 12.28
N PHE A 9 0.80 -2.24 11.58
CA PHE A 9 1.23 -1.15 10.70
C PHE A 9 1.11 0.16 11.48
N ILE A 10 2.18 0.96 11.51
CA ILE A 10 2.29 2.16 12.35
C ILE A 10 2.76 3.33 11.49
N ILE A 11 2.07 4.45 11.63
CA ILE A 11 2.48 5.74 11.08
C ILE A 11 2.91 6.62 12.25
N ALA A 12 4.15 7.11 12.23
CA ALA A 12 4.71 7.91 13.31
C ALA A 12 5.57 9.05 12.76
N ARG A 13 5.76 10.09 13.57
CA ARG A 13 6.74 11.14 13.25
C ARG A 13 8.16 10.57 13.34
N PRO A 14 9.08 10.97 12.45
CA PRO A 14 10.48 10.55 12.53
C PRO A 14 11.10 10.91 13.89
N GLY A 15 11.62 9.92 14.61
CA GLY A 15 12.18 10.14 15.96
C GLY A 15 13.47 10.96 15.98
N ASN A 16 14.18 11.03 14.86
CA ASN A 16 15.38 11.86 14.69
C ASN A 16 15.08 13.26 14.12
N GLY A 17 13.81 13.59 13.86
CA GLY A 17 13.39 14.88 13.30
C GLY A 17 13.72 15.11 11.83
N ALA A 18 14.38 14.17 11.14
CA ALA A 18 14.69 14.27 9.72
C ALA A 18 13.45 13.95 8.85
N ALA A 19 13.43 14.43 7.60
CA ALA A 19 12.41 14.04 6.65
C ALA A 19 12.49 12.52 6.36
N PRO A 20 11.35 11.82 6.28
CA PRO A 20 11.35 10.39 5.97
C PRO A 20 11.81 10.14 4.52
N THR A 21 12.48 9.01 4.28
CA THR A 21 12.82 8.53 2.95
C THR A 21 12.35 7.08 2.79
N SER A 22 11.76 6.75 1.64
CA SER A 22 11.20 5.42 1.38
C SER A 22 11.60 4.89 0.00
N ASN A 23 12.77 5.30 -0.50
CA ASN A 23 13.23 4.86 -1.82
C ASN A 23 13.48 3.34 -1.80
N GLY A 24 12.90 2.63 -2.77
CA GLY A 24 12.94 1.16 -2.86
C GLY A 24 12.02 0.41 -1.89
N VAL A 25 11.28 1.10 -1.01
CA VAL A 25 10.35 0.47 -0.07
C VAL A 25 8.94 0.48 -0.64
N THR A 26 8.20 -0.62 -0.46
CA THR A 26 6.75 -0.69 -0.68
C THR A 26 6.12 -1.49 0.45
N VAL A 27 5.09 -0.95 1.08
CA VAL A 27 4.28 -1.70 2.06
C VAL A 27 3.07 -2.30 1.33
N GLY A 28 2.98 -3.63 1.32
CA GLY A 28 1.90 -4.36 0.69
C GLY A 28 0.87 -4.89 1.68
N PHE A 29 -0.40 -4.66 1.39
CA PHE A 29 -1.54 -5.19 2.13
C PHE A 29 -2.19 -6.32 1.31
N ALA A 30 -2.34 -7.49 1.93
CA ALA A 30 -3.05 -8.59 1.32
C ALA A 30 -4.56 -8.30 1.29
N ALA A 31 -5.16 -8.48 0.12
CA ALA A 31 -6.60 -8.36 -0.10
C ALA A 31 -7.17 -9.75 -0.43
N ALA A 32 -8.40 -10.02 0.01
CA ALA A 32 -9.09 -11.27 -0.24
C ALA A 32 -9.66 -11.35 -1.67
N THR A 33 -9.95 -10.20 -2.30
CA THR A 33 -10.58 -10.13 -3.61
C THR A 33 -10.03 -8.99 -4.46
N THR A 34 -10.24 -9.06 -5.79
CA THR A 34 -9.89 -7.95 -6.69
C THR A 34 -10.71 -6.69 -6.39
N ALA A 35 -11.97 -6.85 -5.97
CA ALA A 35 -12.82 -5.72 -5.57
C ALA A 35 -12.27 -4.99 -4.33
N GLU A 36 -11.64 -5.68 -3.39
CA GLU A 36 -10.95 -5.04 -2.27
C GLU A 36 -9.71 -4.27 -2.71
N VAL A 37 -9.01 -4.73 -3.75
CA VAL A 37 -7.89 -3.99 -4.35
C VAL A 37 -8.38 -2.71 -5.03
N ASP A 38 -9.49 -2.79 -5.76
CA ASP A 38 -10.14 -1.62 -6.38
C ASP A 38 -10.59 -0.60 -5.32
N ALA A 39 -11.24 -1.10 -4.26
CA ALA A 39 -11.70 -0.28 -3.14
C ALA A 39 -10.54 0.40 -2.40
N PHE A 40 -9.43 -0.31 -2.17
CA PHE A 40 -8.21 0.25 -1.59
C PHE A 40 -7.69 1.43 -2.42
N HIS A 41 -7.60 1.26 -3.75
CA HIS A 41 -7.07 2.30 -4.63
C HIS A 41 -7.98 3.53 -4.67
N ALA A 42 -9.28 3.34 -4.85
CA ALA A 42 -10.25 4.42 -4.86
C ALA A 42 -10.28 5.20 -3.53
N ALA A 43 -10.26 4.49 -2.40
CA ALA A 43 -10.25 5.10 -1.07
C ALA A 43 -8.96 5.90 -0.83
N GLY A 44 -7.81 5.37 -1.24
CA GLY A 44 -6.53 6.05 -1.08
C GLY A 44 -6.41 7.32 -1.92
N LEU A 45 -6.93 7.33 -3.16
CA LEU A 45 -7.03 8.54 -3.97
C LEU A 45 -7.94 9.59 -3.31
N ALA A 46 -9.11 9.18 -2.82
CA ALA A 46 -10.03 10.08 -2.12
C ALA A 46 -9.44 10.65 -0.82
N ALA A 47 -8.52 9.93 -0.17
CA ALA A 47 -7.82 10.37 1.04
C ALA A 47 -6.60 11.27 0.76
N GLY A 48 -6.36 11.68 -0.49
CA GLY A 48 -5.26 12.56 -0.87
C GLY A 48 -3.96 11.84 -1.24
N GLY A 49 -4.00 10.51 -1.40
CA GLY A 49 -2.94 9.77 -2.08
C GLY A 49 -2.94 10.05 -3.58
N SER A 50 -1.86 9.67 -4.25
CA SER A 50 -1.74 9.76 -5.71
C SER A 50 -1.55 8.39 -6.35
N ASP A 51 -2.02 8.27 -7.59
CA ASP A 51 -1.91 7.03 -8.35
C ASP A 51 -0.44 6.72 -8.69
N GLU A 52 -0.04 5.48 -8.45
CA GLU A 52 1.25 4.94 -8.88
C GLU A 52 1.12 3.57 -9.56
N GLY A 53 -0.11 3.20 -9.91
CA GLY A 53 -0.43 1.93 -10.55
C GLY A 53 -1.89 1.58 -10.36
N GLN A 54 -2.68 1.83 -11.38
CA GLN A 54 -4.10 1.47 -11.44
C GLN A 54 -4.35 0.00 -11.07
N PRO A 55 -5.51 -0.32 -10.46
CA PRO A 55 -5.92 -1.69 -10.22
C PRO A 55 -5.90 -2.52 -11.51
N GLY A 56 -5.31 -3.70 -11.45
CA GLY A 56 -5.26 -4.57 -12.61
C GLY A 56 -4.37 -5.81 -12.46
N PRO A 57 -4.46 -6.73 -13.44
CA PRO A 57 -3.61 -7.92 -13.52
C PRO A 57 -2.13 -7.55 -13.65
N ARG A 58 -1.26 -8.34 -13.04
CA ARG A 58 0.20 -8.16 -13.12
C ARG A 58 0.80 -9.24 -14.01
N GLY A 59 0.94 -8.94 -15.30
CA GLY A 59 1.32 -9.93 -16.32
C GLY A 59 2.66 -10.66 -16.10
N HIS A 60 3.55 -10.13 -15.25
CA HIS A 60 4.80 -10.79 -14.86
C HIS A 60 4.60 -11.83 -13.74
N LEU A 61 3.41 -11.92 -13.16
CA LEU A 61 3.06 -12.81 -12.06
C LEU A 61 1.63 -13.35 -12.28
N PRO A 62 1.48 -14.55 -12.86
CA PRO A 62 0.16 -15.15 -13.13
C PRO A 62 -0.73 -15.19 -11.89
N GLY A 63 -2.02 -14.88 -12.07
CA GLY A 63 -3.00 -14.80 -10.98
C GLY A 63 -2.92 -13.55 -10.11
N ALA A 64 -1.84 -12.75 -10.20
CA ALA A 64 -1.72 -11.56 -9.37
C ALA A 64 -2.58 -10.39 -9.90
N TYR A 65 -3.31 -9.77 -8.98
CA TYR A 65 -4.04 -8.52 -9.18
C TYR A 65 -3.62 -7.54 -8.09
N ALA A 66 -3.26 -6.31 -8.45
CA ALA A 66 -2.77 -5.34 -7.47
C ALA A 66 -3.11 -3.90 -7.86
N ALA A 67 -2.98 -2.97 -6.92
CA ALA A 67 -3.02 -1.53 -7.14
C ALA A 67 -1.98 -0.83 -6.25
N TYR A 68 -1.42 0.28 -6.72
CA TYR A 68 -0.33 1.01 -6.06
C TYR A 68 -0.68 2.49 -5.91
N LEU A 69 -0.29 3.07 -4.78
CA LEU A 69 -0.47 4.48 -4.46
C LEU A 69 0.79 5.04 -3.81
N ARG A 70 0.94 6.37 -3.89
CA ARG A 70 1.71 7.15 -2.94
C ARG A 70 0.77 7.72 -1.89
N ASP A 71 1.12 7.55 -0.62
CA ASP A 71 0.44 8.27 0.46
C ASP A 71 0.84 9.76 0.47
N PRO A 72 0.18 10.61 1.28
CA PRO A 72 0.52 12.04 1.36
C PRO A 72 1.94 12.35 1.85
N ALA A 73 2.62 11.40 2.48
CA ALA A 73 4.01 11.51 2.90
C ALA A 73 4.99 10.97 1.83
N GLY A 74 4.49 10.51 0.68
CA GLY A 74 5.27 9.98 -0.43
C GLY A 74 5.65 8.50 -0.28
N ASN A 75 5.15 7.79 0.73
CA ASN A 75 5.41 6.36 0.90
C ASN A 75 4.66 5.58 -0.18
N LYS A 76 5.33 4.58 -0.77
CA LYS A 76 4.68 3.66 -1.71
C LYS A 76 3.96 2.57 -0.94
N VAL A 77 2.67 2.41 -1.23
CA VAL A 77 1.81 1.37 -0.66
C VAL A 77 1.07 0.63 -1.76
N CYS A 78 0.72 -0.63 -1.51
CA CYS A 78 -0.11 -1.40 -2.44
C CYS A 78 -1.10 -2.31 -1.72
N ALA A 79 -2.18 -2.65 -2.42
CA ALA A 79 -3.00 -3.81 -2.10
C ALA A 79 -2.81 -4.84 -3.21
N TYR A 80 -2.76 -6.12 -2.84
CA TYR A 80 -2.58 -7.21 -3.78
C TYR A 80 -3.38 -8.45 -3.38
N THR A 81 -3.78 -9.22 -4.38
CA THR A 81 -4.43 -10.52 -4.22
C THR A 81 -3.97 -11.47 -5.32
N PHE A 82 -4.17 -12.76 -5.10
CA PHE A 82 -3.99 -13.80 -6.10
C PHE A 82 -5.34 -14.46 -6.36
N VAL A 83 -5.74 -14.49 -7.63
CA VAL A 83 -6.94 -15.15 -8.13
C VAL A 83 -6.61 -16.34 -9.01
#